data_AF-A0A4S8I3E5-F1
#
_entry.id   AF-A0A4S8I3E5-F1
#
_cell.length_a   1.000
_cell.length_b   1.000
_cell.length_c   1.000
_cell.angle_alpha   90.00
_cell.angle_beta   90.00
_cell.angle_gamma   90.00
#
_symmetry.space_group_name_H-M   'P 1'
#
loop_
_entity.id
_entity.type
_entity.pdbx_description
1 polymer ?
#
loop_
_entity_poly.entity_id
_entity_poly.type
_entity_poly.pdbx_seq_one_letter_code
_entity_poly.pdbx_strand_id
1 'polypeptide(L)'
;MTSLLKIMLILHIISGFISLACGLISMLNKKGARQHRLTGKIFFAGMTGVFITATFISIAKNIPFLFMVGFFSYYLACSGYRVLYLKKVHAQQQPAFLDWTINIIGIVSGLALVAFSYVWFTQRGMWGAVPLLFGLTCLISGFKDIRLFYKRPAEKQHWFFTHGSRMGGAFSATVTAFIVVNVQIGSLTWLLWILPGVLIGFWISAILKRYRKIFQGKKTTGVAEPAI
;
A
#
# COMPACT_ATOMS: atom_id res chain seq x y z
N MET A 1 19.45 5.99 25.54
CA MET A 1 18.98 5.58 24.19
C MET A 1 18.40 4.16 24.12
N THR A 2 18.97 3.17 24.83
CA THR A 2 18.54 1.77 24.76
C THR A 2 17.09 1.53 25.22
N SER A 3 16.63 2.20 26.29
CA SER A 3 15.25 2.06 26.78
C SER A 3 14.20 2.60 25.80
N LEU A 4 14.45 3.77 25.19
CA LEU A 4 13.54 4.36 24.21
C LEU A 4 13.44 3.49 22.94
N LEU A 5 14.56 2.96 22.45
CA LEU A 5 14.56 2.06 21.30
C LEU A 5 13.74 0.79 21.57
N LYS A 6 13.86 0.21 22.77
CA LYS A 6 13.04 -0.95 23.18
C LYS A 6 11.55 -0.60 23.21
N ILE A 7 11.18 0.56 23.76
CA ILE A 7 9.78 1.03 23.78
C ILE A 7 9.26 1.17 22.34
N MET A 8 10.02 1.83 21.46
CA MET A 8 9.62 2.01 20.06
C MET A 8 9.49 0.69 19.31
N LEU A 9 10.36 -0.28 19.59
CA LEU A 9 10.25 -1.63 19.03
C LEU A 9 9.01 -2.37 19.53
N ILE A 10 8.68 -2.30 20.82
CA ILE A 10 7.47 -2.92 21.37
C ILE A 10 6.22 -2.29 20.72
N LEU A 11 6.17 -0.96 20.63
CA LEU A 11 5.07 -0.25 19.97
C LEU A 11 4.97 -0.62 18.48
N HIS A 12 6.10 -0.79 17.80
CA HIS A 12 6.14 -1.23 16.41
C HIS A 12 5.52 -2.62 16.24
N ILE A 13 5.92 -3.57 17.09
CA ILE A 13 5.41 -4.95 17.09
C ILE A 13 3.90 -4.96 17.32
N ILE A 14 3.42 -4.28 18.38
CA ILE A 14 1.99 -4.21 18.70
C ILE A 14 1.20 -3.61 17.52
N SER A 15 1.68 -2.48 16.97
CA SER A 15 1.06 -1.83 15.82
C SER A 15 1.02 -2.72 14.58
N GLY A 16 2.10 -3.50 14.34
CA GLY A 16 2.22 -4.46 13.25
C GLY A 16 1.22 -5.61 13.37
N PHE A 17 1.10 -6.22 14.55
CA PHE A 17 0.13 -7.29 14.80
C PHE A 17 -1.32 -6.81 14.67
N ILE A 18 -1.64 -5.63 15.23
CA ILE A 18 -2.96 -5.01 15.06
C ILE A 18 -3.28 -4.80 13.58
N SER A 19 -2.30 -4.31 12.81
CA SER A 19 -2.44 -4.10 11.37
C SER A 19 -2.67 -5.42 10.63
N LEU A 20 -1.87 -6.45 10.88
CA LEU A 20 -2.04 -7.76 10.24
C LEU A 20 -3.43 -8.36 10.51
N ALA A 21 -3.85 -8.40 11.78
CA ALA A 21 -5.15 -8.94 12.15
C ALA A 21 -6.30 -8.15 11.52
N CYS A 22 -6.31 -6.82 11.67
CA CYS A 22 -7.38 -5.98 11.15
C CYS A 22 -7.40 -5.92 9.62
N GLY A 23 -6.23 -5.95 8.98
CA GLY A 23 -6.09 -6.01 7.53
C GLY A 23 -6.72 -7.28 6.97
N LEU A 24 -6.38 -8.44 7.53
CA LEU A 24 -6.96 -9.73 7.13
C LEU A 24 -8.48 -9.75 7.33
N ILE A 25 -8.96 -9.35 8.52
CA ILE A 25 -10.40 -9.28 8.82
C ILE A 25 -11.10 -8.32 7.85
N SER A 26 -10.48 -7.19 7.49
CA SER A 26 -11.04 -6.25 6.52
C SER A 26 -11.16 -6.87 5.12
N MET A 27 -10.19 -7.66 4.69
CA MET A 27 -10.19 -8.33 3.38
C MET A 27 -11.25 -9.43 3.27
N LEU A 28 -11.46 -10.19 4.34
CA LEU A 28 -12.47 -11.27 4.39
C LEU A 28 -13.90 -10.72 4.45
N ASN A 29 -14.08 -9.57 5.08
CA ASN A 29 -15.40 -8.94 5.19
C ASN A 29 -15.96 -8.45 3.84
N LYS A 30 -17.28 -8.25 3.81
CA LYS A 30 -17.99 -7.63 2.68
C LYS A 30 -17.50 -6.18 2.50
N LYS A 31 -17.07 -5.87 1.27
CA LYS A 31 -16.43 -4.59 0.93
C LYS A 31 -17.46 -3.48 1.15
N GLY A 32 -17.09 -2.49 1.97
CA GLY A 32 -17.96 -1.39 2.38
C GLY A 32 -18.93 -1.66 3.54
N ALA A 33 -19.01 -2.88 4.09
CA ALA A 33 -19.81 -3.15 5.28
C ALA A 33 -19.23 -2.48 6.54
N ARG A 34 -20.02 -2.37 7.62
CA ARG A 34 -19.58 -1.73 8.89
C ARG A 34 -18.27 -2.33 9.40
N GLN A 35 -18.16 -3.66 9.39
CA GLN A 35 -16.96 -4.36 9.86
C GLN A 35 -15.73 -4.05 9.01
N HIS A 36 -15.84 -4.12 7.67
CA HIS A 36 -14.76 -3.75 6.76
C HIS A 36 -14.27 -2.31 6.98
N ARG A 37 -15.19 -1.36 7.20
CA ARG A 37 -14.84 0.04 7.47
C ARG A 37 -14.16 0.22 8.82
N LEU A 38 -14.63 -0.46 9.86
CA LEU A 38 -14.04 -0.40 11.19
C LEU A 38 -12.62 -0.97 11.18
N THR A 39 -12.47 -2.21 10.72
CA THR A 39 -11.16 -2.87 10.70
C THR A 39 -10.21 -2.24 9.70
N GLY A 40 -10.71 -1.68 8.59
CA GLY A 40 -9.90 -0.88 7.65
C GLY A 40 -9.35 0.40 8.28
N LYS A 41 -10.10 1.07 9.15
CA LYS A 41 -9.62 2.24 9.91
C LYS A 41 -8.57 1.84 10.95
N ILE A 42 -8.80 0.75 11.67
CA ILE A 42 -7.84 0.24 12.67
C ILE A 42 -6.54 -0.22 11.98
N PHE A 43 -6.64 -0.88 10.82
CA PHE A 43 -5.49 -1.21 9.99
C PHE A 43 -4.68 0.04 9.61
N PHE A 44 -5.35 1.09 9.13
CA PHE A 44 -4.68 2.34 8.76
C PHE A 44 -4.01 3.03 9.96
N ALA A 45 -4.67 3.05 11.12
CA ALA A 45 -4.09 3.57 12.36
C ALA A 45 -2.87 2.75 12.82
N GLY A 46 -2.96 1.42 12.76
CA GLY A 46 -1.84 0.53 13.04
C GLY A 46 -0.66 0.76 12.09
N MET A 47 -0.91 0.89 10.78
CA MET A 47 0.11 1.21 9.79
C MET A 47 0.78 2.58 10.03
N THR A 48 0.03 3.54 10.58
CA THR A 48 0.58 4.83 11.02
C THR A 48 1.52 4.64 12.20
N GLY A 49 1.14 3.83 13.20
CA GLY A 49 2.01 3.47 14.33
C GLY A 49 3.27 2.74 13.88
N VAL A 50 3.15 1.77 12.97
CA VAL A 50 4.27 1.06 12.33
C VAL A 50 5.21 2.05 11.65
N PHE A 51 4.68 3.00 10.87
CA PHE A 51 5.48 3.99 10.14
C PHE A 51 6.27 4.91 11.09
N ILE A 52 5.61 5.48 12.11
CA ILE A 52 6.26 6.39 13.07
C ILE A 52 7.38 5.66 13.81
N THR A 53 7.09 4.46 14.33
CA THR A 53 8.06 3.66 15.08
C THR A 53 9.19 3.13 14.19
N ALA A 54 8.92 2.67 12.97
CA ALA A 54 9.94 2.22 12.02
C ALA A 54 10.85 3.37 11.56
N THR A 55 10.30 4.57 11.38
CA THR A 55 11.07 5.77 11.06
C THR A 55 12.05 6.09 12.18
N PHE A 56 11.60 6.07 13.44
CA PHE A 56 12.49 6.24 14.58
C PHE A 56 13.57 5.15 14.64
N ILE A 57 13.17 3.87 14.55
CA ILE A 57 14.09 2.73 14.64
C ILE A 57 15.15 2.78 13.53
N SER A 58 14.75 3.08 12.29
CA SER A 58 15.65 3.15 11.14
C SER A 58 16.67 4.28 11.26
N ILE A 59 16.28 5.44 11.78
CA ILE A 59 17.22 6.54 12.07
C ILE A 59 18.16 6.14 13.21
N ALA A 60 17.61 5.65 14.33
CA ALA A 60 18.40 5.31 15.52
C ALA A 60 19.39 4.15 15.28
N LYS A 61 19.08 3.22 14.36
CA LYS A 61 19.94 2.09 13.98
C LYS A 61 20.73 2.33 12.70
N ASN A 62 20.54 3.47 12.04
CA ASN A 62 21.13 3.80 10.75
C ASN A 62 20.89 2.70 9.69
N ILE A 63 19.61 2.37 9.45
CA ILE A 63 19.17 1.36 8.48
C ILE A 63 18.36 2.06 7.36
N PRO A 64 19.03 2.61 6.32
CA PRO A 64 18.37 3.40 5.28
C PRO A 64 17.28 2.64 4.52
N PHE A 65 17.48 1.34 4.29
CA PHE A 65 16.49 0.50 3.63
C PHE A 65 15.16 0.43 4.40
N LEU A 66 15.23 0.27 5.74
CA LEU A 66 14.06 0.23 6.60
C LEU A 66 13.30 1.56 6.60
N PHE A 67 14.04 2.67 6.55
CA PHE A 67 13.46 4.00 6.42
C PHE A 67 12.66 4.10 5.10
N MET A 68 13.31 3.83 3.97
CA MET A 68 12.70 3.95 2.64
C MET A 68 11.49 3.03 2.44
N VAL A 69 11.58 1.76 2.88
CA VAL A 69 10.45 0.81 2.76
C VAL A 69 9.29 1.18 3.68
N GLY A 70 9.56 1.83 4.81
CA GLY A 70 8.55 2.41 5.69
C GLY A 70 7.72 3.47 4.98
N PHE A 71 8.38 4.43 4.31
CA PHE A 71 7.70 5.45 3.50
C PHE A 71 6.93 4.86 2.32
N PHE A 72 7.51 3.89 1.60
CA PHE A 72 6.80 3.18 0.53
C PHE A 72 5.49 2.53 1.04
N SER A 73 5.57 1.76 2.12
CA SER A 73 4.43 1.02 2.67
C SER A 73 3.36 1.98 3.19
N TYR A 74 3.79 3.08 3.83
CA TYR A 74 2.87 4.09 4.35
C TYR A 74 2.25 4.94 3.25
N TYR A 75 2.98 5.25 2.17
CA TYR A 75 2.43 5.88 0.98
C TYR A 75 1.29 5.04 0.38
N LEU A 76 1.44 3.72 0.26
CA LEU A 76 0.35 2.85 -0.19
C LEU A 76 -0.86 2.89 0.73
N ALA A 77 -0.66 2.84 2.05
CA ALA A 77 -1.74 2.93 3.02
C ALA A 77 -2.46 4.29 2.96
N CYS A 78 -1.70 5.40 2.94
CA CYS A 78 -2.20 6.77 2.87
C CYS A 78 -2.94 7.04 1.57
N SER A 79 -2.32 6.76 0.42
CA SER A 79 -2.97 6.93 -0.90
C SER A 79 -4.23 6.07 -1.01
N GLY A 80 -4.19 4.82 -0.53
CA GLY A 80 -5.34 3.94 -0.48
C GLY A 80 -6.48 4.40 0.42
N TYR A 81 -6.18 4.99 1.58
CA TYR A 81 -7.19 5.56 2.46
C TYR A 81 -7.75 6.88 1.90
N ARG A 82 -6.88 7.75 1.39
CA ARG A 82 -7.23 9.08 0.87
C ARG A 82 -8.11 9.04 -0.36
N VAL A 83 -7.98 8.03 -1.23
CA VAL A 83 -8.85 7.93 -2.41
C VAL A 83 -10.34 7.77 -2.06
N LEU A 84 -10.67 7.36 -0.83
CA LEU A 84 -12.06 7.35 -0.33
C LEU A 84 -12.67 8.74 -0.19
N TYR A 85 -11.84 9.78 -0.11
CA TYR A 85 -12.25 11.19 -0.09
C TYR A 85 -12.25 11.80 -1.49
N LEU A 86 -11.67 11.12 -2.48
CA LEU A 86 -11.55 11.56 -3.88
C LEU A 86 -12.56 10.88 -4.81
N LYS A 87 -13.73 10.47 -4.27
CA LYS A 87 -14.73 9.72 -5.04
C LYS A 87 -15.29 10.49 -6.25
N LYS A 88 -15.31 11.82 -6.18
CA LYS A 88 -15.92 12.70 -7.18
C LYS A 88 -14.88 13.32 -8.12
N VAL A 89 -13.66 12.79 -8.24
CA VAL A 89 -12.67 13.29 -9.22
C VAL A 89 -13.20 13.19 -10.66
N HIS A 90 -14.00 12.16 -10.95
CA HIS A 90 -14.73 12.03 -12.23
C HIS A 90 -15.71 13.21 -12.48
N ALA A 91 -16.18 13.85 -11.41
CA ALA A 91 -17.10 14.99 -11.42
C ALA A 91 -16.39 16.27 -10.95
N GLN A 92 -15.17 16.52 -11.47
CA GLN A 92 -14.42 17.77 -11.29
C GLN A 92 -13.93 18.08 -9.86
N GLN A 93 -14.04 17.14 -8.90
CA GLN A 93 -13.46 17.34 -7.57
C GLN A 93 -11.94 17.52 -7.66
N GLN A 94 -11.43 18.58 -7.02
CA GLN A 94 -9.99 18.84 -6.95
C GLN A 94 -9.35 18.07 -5.77
N PRO A 95 -8.14 17.51 -5.96
CA PRO A 95 -7.36 16.94 -4.86
C PRO A 95 -6.97 18.02 -3.85
N ALA A 96 -6.92 17.66 -2.57
CA ALA A 96 -6.45 18.56 -1.53
C ALA A 96 -4.91 18.65 -1.51
N PHE A 97 -4.36 19.67 -0.88
CA PHE A 97 -2.91 19.81 -0.68
C PHE A 97 -2.26 18.55 -0.09
N LEU A 98 -2.93 17.91 0.87
CA LEU A 98 -2.48 16.65 1.47
C LEU A 98 -2.27 15.52 0.45
N ASP A 99 -3.11 15.45 -0.60
CA ASP A 99 -3.02 14.42 -1.62
C ASP A 99 -1.76 14.60 -2.50
N TRP A 100 -1.40 15.86 -2.77
CA TRP A 100 -0.15 16.23 -3.43
C TRP A 100 1.07 15.89 -2.57
N THR A 101 1.04 16.23 -1.28
CA THR A 101 2.14 15.92 -0.37
C THR A 101 2.38 14.43 -0.28
N ILE A 102 1.32 13.62 -0.12
CA ILE A 102 1.42 12.15 -0.10
C ILE A 102 2.00 11.63 -1.42
N ASN A 103 1.58 12.17 -2.55
CA ASN A 103 2.08 11.79 -3.86
C ASN A 103 3.58 12.09 -4.03
N ILE A 104 4.01 13.32 -3.73
CA ILE A 104 5.40 13.76 -3.84
C ILE A 104 6.29 12.90 -2.95
N ILE A 105 5.90 12.67 -1.69
CA ILE A 105 6.63 11.79 -0.76
C ILE A 105 6.75 10.37 -1.34
N GLY A 106 5.68 9.84 -1.93
CA GLY A 106 5.71 8.54 -2.60
C GLY A 106 6.70 8.49 -3.75
N ILE A 107 6.69 9.48 -4.64
CA ILE A 107 7.61 9.56 -5.79
C ILE A 107 9.07 9.66 -5.31
N VAL A 108 9.36 10.55 -4.36
CA VAL A 108 10.70 10.70 -3.79
C VAL A 108 11.18 9.40 -3.16
N SER A 109 10.32 8.71 -2.40
CA SER A 109 10.64 7.41 -1.81
C SER A 109 10.89 6.34 -2.88
N GLY A 110 10.13 6.37 -3.98
CA GLY A 110 10.32 5.49 -5.12
C GLY A 110 11.67 5.71 -5.81
N LEU A 111 12.02 6.97 -6.09
CA LEU A 111 13.31 7.34 -6.67
C LEU A 111 14.47 6.94 -5.74
N ALA A 112 14.34 7.18 -4.44
CA ALA A 112 15.34 6.79 -3.44
C ALA A 112 15.57 5.27 -3.43
N LEU A 113 14.50 4.47 -3.47
CA LEU A 113 14.59 3.01 -3.55
C LEU A 113 15.22 2.53 -4.86
N VAL A 114 14.89 3.13 -6.01
CA VAL A 114 15.52 2.79 -7.29
C VAL A 114 17.02 3.14 -7.29
N ALA A 115 17.40 4.31 -6.77
CA ALA A 115 18.80 4.68 -6.64
C ALA A 115 19.55 3.75 -5.68
N PHE A 116 18.94 3.42 -4.55
CA PHE A 116 19.51 2.50 -3.56
C PHE A 116 19.65 1.07 -4.09
N SER A 117 18.75 0.65 -4.99
CA SER A 117 18.82 -0.64 -5.66
C SER A 117 20.10 -0.82 -6.47
N TYR A 118 20.55 0.23 -7.17
CA TYR A 118 21.82 0.18 -7.92
C TYR A 118 23.00 -0.21 -7.00
N VAL A 119 23.12 0.44 -5.84
CA VAL A 119 24.15 0.14 -4.84
C VAL A 119 24.04 -1.30 -4.33
N TRP A 120 22.82 -1.80 -4.11
CA TRP A 120 22.62 -3.17 -3.66
C TRP A 120 22.89 -4.22 -4.73
N PHE A 121 22.66 -3.94 -6.01
CA PHE A 121 23.09 -4.83 -7.07
C PHE A 121 24.61 -4.98 -7.11
N THR A 122 25.35 -3.87 -6.96
CA THR A 122 26.82 -3.92 -7.00
C THR A 122 27.44 -4.56 -5.76
N GLN A 123 26.82 -4.41 -4.58
CA GLN A 123 27.38 -4.90 -3.32
C GLN A 123 26.80 -6.25 -2.85
N ARG A 124 25.56 -6.58 -3.23
CA ARG A 124 24.79 -7.72 -2.68
C ARG A 124 24.11 -8.55 -3.76
N GLY A 125 24.40 -8.32 -5.04
CA GLY A 125 23.84 -9.06 -6.16
C GLY A 125 22.31 -8.97 -6.20
N MET A 126 21.63 -10.13 -6.23
CA MET A 126 20.17 -10.20 -6.39
C MET A 126 19.35 -9.51 -5.30
N TRP A 127 19.94 -9.18 -4.14
CA TRP A 127 19.28 -8.36 -3.14
C TRP A 127 18.85 -6.99 -3.67
N GLY A 128 19.54 -6.45 -4.69
CA GLY A 128 19.16 -5.21 -5.37
C GLY A 128 17.76 -5.27 -6.00
N ALA A 129 17.23 -6.45 -6.32
CA ALA A 129 15.90 -6.62 -6.89
C ALA A 129 14.77 -6.18 -5.94
N VAL A 130 14.99 -6.29 -4.62
CA VAL A 130 13.98 -5.92 -3.61
C VAL A 130 13.67 -4.42 -3.62
N PRO A 131 14.64 -3.51 -3.37
CA PRO A 131 14.40 -2.08 -3.48
C PRO A 131 14.01 -1.66 -4.90
N LEU A 132 14.47 -2.36 -5.96
CA LEU A 132 14.04 -2.07 -7.33
C LEU A 132 12.53 -2.25 -7.47
N LEU A 133 12.01 -3.40 -7.04
CA LEU A 133 10.59 -3.73 -7.13
C LEU A 133 9.75 -2.72 -6.34
N PHE A 134 10.12 -2.43 -5.09
CA PHE A 134 9.41 -1.46 -4.26
C PHE A 134 9.49 -0.04 -4.84
N GLY A 135 10.65 0.36 -5.33
CA GLY A 135 10.85 1.67 -5.97
C GLY A 135 9.99 1.84 -7.23
N LEU A 136 10.06 0.90 -8.16
CA LEU A 136 9.27 0.93 -9.39
C LEU A 136 7.77 0.90 -9.12
N THR A 137 7.31 0.04 -8.20
CA THR A 137 5.89 -0.01 -7.83
C THR A 137 5.42 1.29 -7.20
N CYS A 138 6.26 1.95 -6.39
CA CYS A 138 6.00 3.26 -5.82
C CYS A 138 5.92 4.37 -6.89
N LEU A 139 6.84 4.37 -7.86
CA LEU A 139 6.87 5.34 -8.95
C LEU A 139 5.66 5.19 -9.88
N ILE A 140 5.38 3.97 -10.36
CA ILE A 140 4.21 3.66 -11.19
C ILE A 140 2.93 4.14 -10.50
N SER A 141 2.86 3.89 -9.21
CA SER A 141 1.79 4.33 -8.34
C SER A 141 1.70 5.86 -8.24
N GLY A 142 2.81 6.56 -8.00
CA GLY A 142 2.86 8.01 -7.93
C GLY A 142 2.42 8.67 -9.24
N PHE A 143 2.91 8.17 -10.37
CA PHE A 143 2.50 8.66 -11.69
C PHE A 143 1.03 8.38 -12.01
N LYS A 144 0.46 7.26 -11.52
CA LYS A 144 -0.98 7.00 -11.64
C LYS A 144 -1.81 7.99 -10.84
N ASP A 145 -1.35 8.41 -9.67
CA ASP A 145 -2.04 9.42 -8.86
C ASP A 145 -1.93 10.81 -9.51
N ILE A 146 -0.76 11.21 -10.02
CA ILE A 146 -0.62 12.42 -10.84
C ILE A 146 -1.59 12.39 -12.01
N ARG A 147 -1.63 11.27 -12.75
CA ARG A 147 -2.56 11.10 -13.86
C ARG A 147 -4.01 11.20 -13.38
N LEU A 148 -4.36 10.63 -12.24
CA LEU A 148 -5.71 10.74 -11.67
C LEU A 148 -6.08 12.20 -11.34
N PHE A 149 -5.12 12.98 -10.86
CA PHE A 149 -5.33 14.39 -10.48
C PHE A 149 -5.53 15.30 -11.69
N TYR A 150 -4.84 15.03 -12.80
CA TYR A 150 -4.96 15.82 -14.04
C TYR A 150 -5.97 15.24 -15.05
N LYS A 151 -5.82 13.96 -15.40
CA LYS A 151 -6.66 13.24 -16.36
C LYS A 151 -7.73 12.47 -15.61
N ARG A 152 -8.86 13.16 -15.41
CA ARG A 152 -10.00 12.65 -14.64
C ARG A 152 -10.51 11.31 -15.19
N PRO A 153 -10.82 10.35 -14.30
CA PRO A 153 -11.27 9.05 -14.74
C PRO A 153 -12.71 9.12 -15.23
N ALA A 154 -13.02 8.43 -16.34
CA ALA A 154 -14.40 8.29 -16.82
C ALA A 154 -15.25 7.44 -15.85
N GLU A 155 -14.63 6.53 -15.11
CA GLU A 155 -15.33 5.60 -14.21
C GLU A 155 -15.63 6.23 -12.84
N LYS A 156 -16.93 6.30 -12.49
CA LYS A 156 -17.41 6.70 -11.14
C LYS A 156 -16.81 5.86 -10.00
N GLN A 157 -16.49 4.59 -10.27
CA GLN A 157 -15.98 3.64 -9.27
C GLN A 157 -14.45 3.54 -9.22
N HIS A 158 -13.70 4.43 -9.88
CA HIS A 158 -12.23 4.40 -9.88
C HIS A 158 -11.64 4.28 -8.46
N TRP A 159 -12.22 5.01 -7.49
CA TRP A 159 -11.79 5.03 -6.10
C TRP A 159 -11.84 3.64 -5.44
N PHE A 160 -12.77 2.77 -5.84
CA PHE A 160 -12.91 1.43 -5.28
C PHE A 160 -11.73 0.54 -5.68
N PHE A 161 -11.34 0.59 -6.95
CA PHE A 161 -10.22 -0.18 -7.47
C PHE A 161 -8.88 0.37 -6.96
N THR A 162 -8.73 1.69 -6.90
CA THR A 162 -7.54 2.31 -6.31
C THR A 162 -7.46 1.97 -4.83
N HIS A 163 -8.53 2.13 -4.05
CA HIS A 163 -8.54 1.77 -2.64
C HIS A 163 -8.15 0.30 -2.41
N GLY A 164 -8.80 -0.63 -3.11
CA GLY A 164 -8.54 -2.06 -2.94
C GLY A 164 -7.12 -2.46 -3.33
N SER A 165 -6.58 -1.92 -4.42
CA SER A 165 -5.20 -2.21 -4.84
C SER A 165 -4.16 -1.62 -3.89
N ARG A 166 -4.35 -0.38 -3.43
CA ARG A 166 -3.42 0.32 -2.54
C ARG A 166 -3.43 -0.24 -1.12
N MET A 167 -4.61 -0.45 -0.54
CA MET A 167 -4.74 -1.05 0.79
C MET A 167 -4.26 -2.49 0.80
N GLY A 168 -4.57 -3.23 -0.26
CA GLY A 168 -4.08 -4.60 -0.42
C GLY A 168 -2.56 -4.68 -0.62
N GLY A 169 -1.97 -3.73 -1.35
CA GLY A 169 -0.51 -3.59 -1.47
C GLY A 169 0.14 -3.25 -0.13
N ALA A 170 -0.44 -2.33 0.65
CA ALA A 170 0.03 -2.02 1.99
C ALA A 170 -0.03 -3.25 2.92
N PHE A 171 -1.14 -3.99 2.90
CA PHE A 171 -1.27 -5.24 3.67
C PHE A 171 -0.23 -6.28 3.25
N SER A 172 0.00 -6.44 1.94
CA SER A 172 1.01 -7.33 1.42
C SER A 172 2.43 -6.95 1.88
N ALA A 173 2.74 -5.65 1.94
CA ALA A 173 4.00 -5.16 2.52
C ALA A 173 4.11 -5.50 4.02
N THR A 174 3.02 -5.40 4.79
CA THR A 174 3.01 -5.81 6.21
C THR A 174 3.25 -7.31 6.37
N VAL A 175 2.60 -8.16 5.57
CA VAL A 175 2.83 -9.62 5.58
C VAL A 175 4.26 -9.94 5.19
N THR A 176 4.79 -9.28 4.16
CA THR A 176 6.18 -9.41 3.73
C THR A 176 7.13 -9.07 4.86
N ALA A 177 6.96 -7.91 5.49
CA ALA A 177 7.78 -7.47 6.63
C ALA A 177 7.73 -8.46 7.80
N PHE A 178 6.56 -9.01 8.12
CA PHE A 178 6.42 -10.03 9.15
C PHE A 178 7.15 -11.32 8.80
N ILE A 179 7.05 -11.80 7.57
CA ILE A 179 7.71 -13.04 7.14
C ILE A 179 9.23 -12.86 7.18
N VAL A 180 9.77 -11.80 6.58
CA VAL A 180 11.23 -11.61 6.43
C VAL A 180 11.97 -11.38 7.75
N VAL A 181 11.29 -10.93 8.80
CA VAL A 181 11.91 -10.78 10.14
C VAL A 181 11.85 -12.07 10.96
N ASN A 182 10.95 -13.01 10.64
CA ASN A 182 10.76 -14.26 11.38
C ASN A 182 11.32 -15.49 10.67
N VAL A 183 11.43 -15.44 9.33
CA VAL A 183 11.83 -16.57 8.50
C VAL A 183 13.03 -16.15 7.64
N GLN A 184 14.09 -16.95 7.70
CA GLN A 184 15.30 -16.77 6.90
C GLN A 184 15.64 -18.09 6.23
N ILE A 185 15.93 -18.04 4.93
CA ILE A 185 16.26 -19.21 4.09
C ILE A 185 17.66 -19.05 3.47
N GLY A 186 18.58 -18.46 4.24
CA GLY A 186 19.94 -18.17 3.80
C GLY A 186 20.00 -17.15 2.65
N SER A 187 20.76 -17.47 1.61
CA SER A 187 20.98 -16.60 0.45
C SER A 187 19.72 -16.28 -0.35
N LEU A 188 18.67 -17.11 -0.22
CA LEU A 188 17.40 -16.94 -0.93
C LEU A 188 16.40 -16.04 -0.21
N THR A 189 16.77 -15.45 0.94
CA THR A 189 15.85 -14.63 1.75
C THR A 189 15.29 -13.42 1.00
N TRP A 190 15.99 -12.93 -0.04
CA TRP A 190 15.47 -11.87 -0.93
C TRP A 190 14.18 -12.29 -1.66
N LEU A 191 13.92 -13.59 -1.89
CA LEU A 191 12.66 -14.08 -2.45
C LEU A 191 11.48 -13.85 -1.51
N LEU A 192 11.69 -13.96 -0.19
CA LEU A 192 10.65 -13.71 0.81
C LEU A 192 10.18 -12.25 0.82
N TRP A 193 10.98 -11.32 0.29
CA TRP A 193 10.59 -9.93 0.08
C TRP A 193 9.66 -9.71 -1.12
N ILE A 194 9.61 -10.66 -2.05
CA ILE A 194 8.89 -10.52 -3.33
C ILE A 194 7.66 -11.43 -3.36
N LEU A 195 7.82 -12.70 -2.94
CA LEU A 195 6.80 -13.74 -3.09
C LEU A 195 5.45 -13.38 -2.42
N PRO A 196 5.39 -12.94 -1.14
CA PRO A 196 4.12 -12.56 -0.53
C PRO A 196 3.46 -11.38 -1.26
N GLY A 197 4.27 -10.42 -1.72
CA GLY A 197 3.94 -9.34 -2.64
C GLY A 197 3.12 -9.80 -3.84
N VAL A 198 3.72 -10.71 -4.60
CA VAL A 198 3.18 -11.23 -5.86
C VAL A 198 1.92 -12.06 -5.63
N LEU A 199 1.95 -12.99 -4.66
CA LEU A 199 0.83 -13.89 -4.38
C LEU A 199 -0.42 -13.11 -3.91
N ILE A 200 -0.24 -12.20 -2.94
CA ILE A 200 -1.34 -11.37 -2.43
C ILE A 200 -1.82 -10.41 -3.52
N GLY A 201 -0.90 -9.82 -4.29
CA GLY A 201 -1.24 -8.94 -5.41
C GLY A 201 -2.07 -9.63 -6.49
N PHE A 202 -1.76 -10.88 -6.84
CA PHE A 202 -2.56 -11.69 -7.76
C PHE A 202 -3.95 -11.94 -7.21
N TRP A 203 -4.05 -12.34 -5.94
CA TRP A 203 -5.32 -12.60 -5.27
C TRP A 203 -6.23 -11.35 -5.23
N ILE A 204 -5.67 -10.19 -4.85
CA ILE A 204 -6.39 -8.90 -4.87
C ILE A 204 -6.85 -8.57 -6.28
N SER A 205 -5.97 -8.75 -7.27
CA SER A 205 -6.30 -8.46 -8.68
C SER A 205 -7.46 -9.32 -9.18
N ALA A 206 -7.51 -10.61 -8.81
CA ALA A 206 -8.62 -11.49 -9.12
C ALA A 206 -9.94 -11.01 -8.50
N ILE A 207 -9.92 -10.61 -7.21
CA ILE A 207 -11.08 -10.05 -6.52
C ILE A 207 -11.55 -8.76 -7.21
N LEU A 208 -10.65 -7.82 -7.51
CA LEU A 208 -10.99 -6.55 -8.15
C LEU A 208 -11.55 -6.75 -9.57
N LYS A 209 -11.00 -7.70 -10.34
CA LYS A 209 -11.55 -8.08 -11.65
C LYS A 209 -12.99 -8.59 -11.54
N ARG A 210 -13.30 -9.42 -10.53
CA ARG A 210 -14.67 -9.89 -10.27
C ARG A 210 -15.61 -8.72 -9.98
N TYR A 211 -15.20 -7.78 -9.13
CA TYR A 211 -16.00 -6.58 -8.85
C TYR A 211 -16.19 -5.68 -10.07
N ARG A 212 -15.20 -5.56 -10.95
CA ARG A 212 -15.34 -4.81 -12.20
C ARG A 212 -16.44 -5.37 -13.09
N LYS A 213 -16.51 -6.70 -13.26
CA LYS A 213 -17.59 -7.37 -14.01
C LYS A 213 -18.97 -7.08 -13.39
N ILE A 214 -19.09 -7.13 -12.07
CA ILE A 214 -20.35 -6.84 -11.35
C ILE A 214 -20.79 -5.38 -11.57
N PHE A 215 -19.86 -4.44 -11.51
CA PHE A 215 -20.19 -3.02 -11.74
C PHE A 215 -20.56 -2.72 -13.19
N GLN A 216 -19.96 -3.42 -14.16
CA GLN A 216 -20.32 -3.31 -15.58
C GLN A 216 -21.69 -3.94 -15.86
N GLY A 217 -21.99 -5.12 -15.32
CA GLY A 217 -23.29 -5.80 -15.48
C GLY A 217 -24.46 -5.02 -14.87
N LYS A 218 -24.24 -4.28 -13.78
CA LYS A 218 -25.26 -3.35 -13.24
C LYS A 218 -25.53 -2.14 -14.15
N LYS A 219 -24.56 -1.77 -15.00
CA LYS A 219 -24.73 -0.67 -15.96
C LYS A 219 -25.61 -1.07 -17.14
N THR A 220 -25.60 -2.34 -17.54
CA THR A 220 -26.42 -2.86 -18.65
C THR A 220 -27.87 -3.14 -18.25
N THR A 221 -28.13 -3.55 -17.00
CA THR A 221 -29.52 -3.79 -16.52
C THR A 221 -30.28 -2.51 -16.14
N GLY A 222 -29.59 -1.36 -16.05
CA GLY A 222 -30.20 -0.05 -15.78
C GLY A 222 -30.61 0.73 -17.03
N VAL A 223 -30.49 0.13 -18.22
CA VAL A 223 -30.91 0.69 -19.51
C VAL A 223 -32.07 -0.14 -20.09
N ALA A 224 -32.90 -0.73 -19.24
CA ALA A 224 -34.17 -1.29 -19.72
C ALA A 224 -35.03 -0.12 -20.24
N GLU A 225 -35.36 -0.19 -21.54
CA GLU A 225 -36.08 0.80 -22.33
C GLU A 225 -37.30 1.40 -21.61
N PRO A 226 -37.62 2.68 -21.84
CA PRO A 226 -38.98 3.15 -21.59
C PRO A 226 -39.90 2.34 -22.52
N ALA A 227 -40.80 1.57 -21.94
CA ALA A 227 -41.90 0.97 -22.67
C ALA A 227 -42.64 2.09 -23.41
N ILE A 228 -42.64 2.03 -24.74
CA ILE A 228 -43.50 2.81 -25.63
C ILE A 228 -44.90 2.23 -25.53
#